data_AF-A0A843CP46-F1
#
_entry.id   AF-A0A843CP46-F1
#
_cell.length_a   1.000
_cell.length_b   1.000
_cell.length_c   1.000
_cell.angle_alpha   90.00
_cell.angle_beta   90.00
_cell.angle_gamma   90.00
#
_symmetry.space_group_name_H-M   'P 1'
#
loop_
_entity.id
_entity.type
_entity.pdbx_description
1 polymer ?
#
loop_
_entity_poly.entity_id
_entity_poly.type
_entity_poly.pdbx_seq_one_letter_code
_entity_poly.pdbx_strand_id
1 'polypeptide(L)' 'MEHLLYSNGNAKRISWVIKTKNDLKEQWRDHADIFLDKVTELQSKYIALHVGLFWSIGVFIIKNEDTVKIMLDS' A
#
# COMPACT_ATOMS: atom_id res chain seq x y z
N MET A 1 13.91 -12.04 0.91
CA MET A 1 13.76 -11.51 -0.47
C MET A 1 13.64 -10.00 -0.40
N GLU A 2 14.07 -9.25 -1.41
CA GLU A 2 13.80 -7.81 -1.49
C GLU A 2 12.51 -7.54 -2.27
N HIS A 3 11.65 -6.69 -1.70
CA HIS A 3 10.41 -6.21 -2.32
C HIS A 3 10.42 -4.68 -2.40
N LEU A 4 9.75 -4.11 -3.39
CA LEU A 4 9.47 -2.68 -3.49
C LEU A 4 7.97 -2.47 -3.32
N LEU A 5 7.57 -1.69 -2.32
CA LEU A 5 6.17 -1.33 -2.07
C LEU A 5 5.98 0.15 -2.40
N TYR A 6 5.14 0.43 -3.39
CA TYR A 6 4.64 1.76 -3.73
C TYR A 6 3.23 1.88 -3.15
N SER A 7 2.93 3.01 -2.50
CA SER A 7 1.59 3.28 -2.00
C SER A 7 1.20 4.72 -2.28
N ASN A 8 -0.05 4.94 -2.67
CA ASN A 8 -0.59 6.26 -2.90
C ASN A 8 -2.04 6.36 -2.42
N GLY A 9 -2.51 7.56 -2.16
CA GLY A 9 -3.88 7.78 -1.74
C GLY A 9 -4.32 9.23 -1.89
N ASN A 10 -5.62 9.41 -2.08
CA ASN A 10 -6.29 10.71 -2.05
C ASN A 10 -7.54 10.63 -1.15
N ALA A 11 -8.34 11.69 -1.08
CA ALA A 11 -9.52 11.74 -0.22
C ALA A 11 -10.57 10.64 -0.53
N LYS A 12 -10.51 10.02 -1.72
CA LYS A 12 -11.50 9.03 -2.18
C LYS A 12 -11.01 7.60 -2.12
N ARG A 13 -9.73 7.36 -2.39
CA ARG A 13 -9.18 6.02 -2.53
C ARG A 13 -7.74 5.90 -2.12
N ILE A 14 -7.35 4.65 -1.90
CA ILE A 14 -5.99 4.20 -1.67
C ILE A 14 -5.60 3.17 -2.73
N SER A 15 -4.32 3.12 -3.06
CA SER A 15 -3.74 2.10 -3.92
C SER A 15 -2.34 1.73 -3.48
N TRP A 16 -1.94 0.51 -3.83
CA TRP A 16 -0.58 0.06 -3.60
C TRP A 16 -0.14 -0.92 -4.69
N VAL A 17 1.15 -0.94 -4.94
CA VAL A 17 1.82 -1.86 -5.86
C VAL A 17 2.98 -2.49 -5.12
N ILE A 18 3.02 -3.82 -5.07
CA ILE A 18 4.19 -4.56 -4.60
C ILE A 18 4.89 -5.23 -5.77
N LYS A 19 6.15 -4.86 -5.97
CA LYS A 19 7.04 -5.46 -6.96
C LYS A 19 7.98 -6.42 -6.26
N THR A 20 7.88 -7.68 -6.63
CA THR A 20 8.78 -8.76 -6.25
C THR A 20 9.80 -8.98 -7.38
N LYS A 21 10.71 -9.95 -7.22
CA LYS A 21 11.67 -10.31 -8.27
C LYS A 21 11.00 -10.74 -9.58
N ASN A 22 9.86 -11.42 -9.49
CA ASN A 22 9.25 -12.12 -10.63
C ASN A 22 7.86 -11.58 -11.00
N ASP A 23 7.27 -10.74 -10.16
CA ASP A 23 5.86 -10.40 -10.26
C ASP A 23 5.59 -8.98 -9.73
N LEU A 24 4.55 -8.36 -10.25
CA LEU A 24 4.06 -7.06 -9.85
C LEU A 24 2.57 -7.22 -9.53
N LYS A 25 2.21 -6.96 -8.28
CA LYS A 25 0.81 -7.01 -7.82
C LYS A 25 0.33 -5.61 -7.48
N GLU A 26 -0.70 -5.16 -8.20
CA GLU A 26 -1.37 -3.88 -7.98
C GLU A 26 -2.74 -4.11 -7.35
N GLN A 27 -3.11 -3.22 -6.43
CA GLN A 27 -4.41 -3.19 -5.77
C GLN A 27 -4.85 -1.75 -5.50
N TRP A 28 -6.16 -1.56 -5.43
CA TRP A 28 -6.76 -0.29 -5.02
C TRP A 28 -8.08 -0.55 -4.29
N ARG A 29 -8.48 0.40 -3.46
CA ARG A 29 -9.75 0.39 -2.73
C ARG A 29 -10.24 1.82 -2.55
N ASP A 30 -11.54 2.03 -2.66
CA ASP A 30 -12.14 3.28 -2.18
C ASP A 30 -12.07 3.30 -0.64
N HIS A 31 -11.99 4.51 -0.08
CA HIS A 31 -12.01 4.69 1.36
C HIS A 31 -13.33 4.20 1.94
N ALA A 32 -13.27 3.63 3.15
CA ALA A 32 -14.47 3.38 3.93
C ALA A 32 -15.21 4.70 4.20
N ASP A 33 -16.54 4.66 4.36
CA ASP A 33 -17.39 5.85 4.55
C ASP A 33 -16.94 6.80 5.68
N ILE A 34 -16.26 6.24 6.69
CA ILE A 34 -15.71 7.01 7.80
C ILE A 34 -14.49 7.87 7.40
N PHE A 35 -13.79 7.53 6.32
CA PHE A 35 -12.61 8.24 5.79
C PHE A 35 -12.85 8.92 4.44
N LEU A 36 -13.88 8.51 3.69
CA LEU A 36 -14.23 9.06 2.38
C LEU A 36 -14.45 10.58 2.45
N ASP A 37 -13.72 11.31 1.61
CA ASP A 37 -13.71 12.79 1.52
C ASP A 37 -13.41 13.51 2.85
N LYS A 38 -12.82 12.80 3.84
CA LYS A 38 -12.52 13.33 5.18
C LYS A 38 -11.03 13.37 5.52
N VAL A 39 -10.22 12.55 4.86
CA VAL A 39 -8.77 12.48 5.09
C VAL A 39 -8.02 13.35 4.09
N THR A 40 -6.94 13.99 4.54
CA THR A 40 -6.02 14.70 3.65
C THR A 40 -5.29 13.71 2.74
N GLU A 41 -4.74 14.18 1.62
CA GLU A 41 -3.93 13.32 0.74
C GLU A 41 -2.75 12.69 1.49
N LEU A 42 -2.08 13.46 2.35
CA LEU A 42 -0.98 12.95 3.17
C LEU A 42 -1.45 11.83 4.11
N GLN A 43 -2.57 12.03 4.82
CA GLN A 43 -3.15 10.97 5.67
C GLN A 43 -3.54 9.74 4.84
N SER A 44 -4.12 9.96 3.65
CA SER A 44 -4.51 8.88 2.74
C SER A 44 -3.30 8.07 2.25
N LYS A 45 -2.18 8.70 1.92
CA LYS A 45 -0.92 8.02 1.58
C LYS A 45 -0.44 7.11 2.73
N TYR A 46 -0.54 7.54 3.99
CA TYR A 46 -0.19 6.70 5.14
C TYR A 46 -1.19 5.56 5.38
N ILE A 47 -2.49 5.78 5.13
CA ILE A 47 -3.49 4.70 5.16
C ILE A 47 -3.17 3.68 4.07
N ALA A 48 -2.84 4.12 2.85
CA ALA A 48 -2.45 3.25 1.76
C ALA A 48 -1.20 2.42 2.08
N LEU A 49 -0.18 3.03 2.72
CA LEU A 49 1.00 2.31 3.20
C LEU A 49 0.63 1.20 4.19
N HIS A 50 -0.18 1.53 5.20
CA HIS A 50 -0.63 0.57 6.20
C HIS A 50 -1.39 -0.58 5.52
N VAL A 51 -2.42 -0.27 4.74
CA VAL A 51 -3.24 -1.29 4.08
C VAL A 51 -2.41 -2.14 3.12
N GLY A 52 -1.53 -1.54 2.32
CA GLY A 52 -0.69 -2.25 1.36
C GLY A 52 0.30 -3.21 2.03
N LEU A 53 0.89 -2.81 3.16
CA LEU A 53 1.79 -3.67 3.93
C LEU A 53 1.05 -4.86 4.54
N PHE A 54 -0.05 -4.61 5.24
CA PHE A 54 -0.84 -5.67 5.90
C PHE A 54 -1.50 -6.62 4.90
N TRP A 55 -1.98 -6.10 3.78
CA TRP A 55 -2.50 -6.95 2.70
C TRP A 55 -1.40 -7.85 2.15
N SER A 56 -0.21 -7.32 1.85
CA SER A 56 0.90 -8.08 1.26
C SER A 56 1.42 -9.18 2.19
N ILE A 57 1.36 -8.98 3.52
CA ILE A 57 1.59 -10.03 4.52
C ILE A 57 0.45 -11.06 4.48
N GLY A 58 -0.81 -10.59 4.50
CA GLY A 58 -1.99 -11.46 4.53
C GLY A 58 -2.15 -12.36 3.31
N VAL A 59 -1.64 -11.96 2.14
CA VAL A 59 -1.62 -12.79 0.93
C VAL A 59 -0.29 -13.54 0.71
N PHE A 60 0.57 -13.60 1.74
CA PHE A 60 1.84 -14.34 1.74
C PHE A 60 2.86 -13.89 0.68
N ILE A 61 2.79 -12.64 0.21
CA ILE A 61 3.81 -12.04 -0.67
C ILE A 61 5.05 -11.67 0.16
N ILE A 62 4.84 -10.98 1.30
CA ILE A 62 5.89 -10.66 2.27
C ILE A 62 5.91 -11.76 3.32
N LYS A 63 7.10 -12.32 3.58
CA LYS A 63 7.31 -13.38 4.57
C LYS A 63 8.31 -12.94 5.64
N ASN A 64 8.47 -13.75 6.68
CA ASN A 64 9.48 -13.52 7.69
C ASN A 64 10.87 -13.36 7.05
N GLU A 65 11.68 -12.44 7.57
CA GLU A 65 13.04 -12.12 7.07
C GLU A 65 13.09 -11.48 5.66
N ASP A 66 11.96 -11.17 5.04
CA ASP A 66 11.95 -10.35 3.83
C ASP A 66 12.23 -8.87 4.12
N THR A 67 12.91 -8.22 3.19
CA THR A 67 13.19 -6.78 3.24
C THR A 67 12.24 -6.06 2.30
N VAL A 68 11.54 -5.06 2.80
CA VAL A 68 10.61 -4.24 2.01
C VAL A 68 11.16 -2.81 1.93
N LYS A 69 11.45 -2.35 0.71
CA LYS A 69 11.79 -0.96 0.43
C LYS A 69 10.49 -0.20 0.16
N ILE A 70 10.22 0.79 0.99
CA ILE A 70 9.01 1.60 0.92
C ILE A 70 9.26 2.82 0.05
N MET A 71 8.47 2.98 -0.99
CA MET A 71 8.51 4.11 -1.91
C MET A 71 7.28 4.98 -1.66
N LEU A 72 7.43 5.98 -0.80
CA LEU A 72 6.46 7.05 -0.62
C LEU A 72 6.83 8.16 -1.58
N ASP A 73 6.09 8.30 -2.68
CA ASP A 73 6.29 9.43 -3.58
C ASP A 73 5.85 10.71 -2.86
N SER A 74 6.71 11.73 -2.90
CA SER A 74 6.49 13.02 -2.23
C SER A 74 5.30 13.74 -2.84
#